data_AF-A0A6P0YG05-F1
#
_entry.id   AF-A0A6P0YG05-F1
#
_cell.length_a   1.000
_cell.length_b   1.000
_cell.length_c   1.000
_cell.angle_alpha   90.00
_cell.angle_beta   90.00
_cell.angle_gamma   90.00
#
_symmetry.space_group_name_H-M   'P 1'
#
loop_
_entity.id
_entity.type
_entity.pdbx_description
1 polymer ?
#
loop_
_entity_poly.entity_id
_entity_poly.type
_entity_poly.pdbx_seq_one_letter_code
_entity_poly.pdbx_strand_id
1 'polypeptide(L)' 'GSLGMYLLEQIGANEWRQTAGLMVVLKGKLGEDFNEILDRKRSEILPVIGVDGYDYISELLVKYQQSL' A
#
# COMPACT_ATOMS: atom_id res chain seq x y z
N GLY A 1 -6.80 3.25 -0.23
CA GLY A 1 -6.31 1.86 -0.17
C GLY A 1 -4.97 1.80 0.53
N SER A 2 -3.89 2.19 -0.15
CA SER A 2 -2.51 2.10 0.35
C SER A 2 -2.26 2.72 1.72
N LEU A 3 -2.76 3.94 1.96
CA LEU A 3 -2.61 4.62 3.25
C LEU A 3 -3.28 3.84 4.39
N GLY A 4 -4.50 3.34 4.18
CA GLY A 4 -5.22 2.55 5.19
C GLY A 4 -4.53 1.21 5.48
N MET A 5 -4.02 0.55 4.44
CA MET A 5 -3.22 -0.67 4.58
C MET A 5 -1.99 -0.42 5.46
N TYR A 6 -1.23 0.65 5.19
CA TYR A 6 -0.07 1.03 5.98
C TYR A 6 -0.44 1.32 7.44
N LEU A 7 -1.44 2.17 7.68
CA LEU A 7 -1.83 2.58 9.04
C LEU A 7 -2.32 1.40 9.88
N LEU A 8 -3.11 0.49 9.30
CA LEU A 8 -3.56 -0.72 9.97
C LEU A 8 -2.39 -1.66 10.32
N GLU A 9 -1.40 -1.77 9.44
CA GLU A 9 -0.22 -2.59 9.71
C GLU A 9 0.62 -2.02 10.85
N GLN A 10 0.82 -0.70 10.88
CA GLN A 10 1.57 -0.01 11.93
C GLN A 10 0.96 -0.19 13.33
N ILE A 11 -0.36 -0.34 13.44
CA ILE A 11 -1.03 -0.63 14.71
C ILE A 11 -1.20 -2.14 14.98
N GLY A 12 -0.65 -3.00 14.11
CA GLY A 12 -0.76 -4.45 14.25
C GLY A 12 -2.15 -5.02 13.96
N ALA A 13 -3.05 -4.27 13.33
CA ALA A 13 -4.43 -4.67 13.05
C ALA A 13 -4.49 -5.59 11.82
N ASN A 14 -4.96 -6.83 11.99
CA ASN A 14 -4.94 -7.87 10.94
C ASN A 14 -5.75 -7.50 9.67
N GLU A 15 -6.65 -6.53 9.77
CA GLU A 15 -7.43 -5.93 8.69
C GLU A 15 -6.56 -5.32 7.58
N TRP A 16 -5.28 -5.01 7.87
CA TRP A 16 -4.32 -4.57 6.84
C TRP A 16 -4.24 -5.57 5.68
N ARG A 17 -4.37 -6.88 5.96
CA ARG A 17 -4.31 -7.96 4.96
C ARG A 17 -5.51 -7.95 4.01
N GLN A 18 -6.70 -7.59 4.49
CA GLN A 18 -7.88 -7.47 3.64
C GLN A 18 -7.71 -6.32 2.63
N THR A 19 -7.20 -5.19 3.11
CA THR A 19 -6.87 -4.05 2.25
C THR A 19 -5.77 -4.42 1.26
N ALA A 20 -4.71 -5.10 1.71
CA ALA A 20 -3.62 -5.57 0.84
C ALA A 20 -4.12 -6.51 -0.27
N GLY A 21 -5.05 -7.43 0.03
CA GLY A 21 -5.68 -8.29 -0.97
C GLY A 21 -6.37 -7.51 -2.08
N LEU A 22 -7.17 -6.49 -1.72
CA LEU A 22 -7.80 -5.61 -2.72
C LEU A 22 -6.76 -4.81 -3.51
N MET A 23 -5.71 -4.32 -2.85
CA MET A 23 -4.64 -3.57 -3.50
C MET A 23 -3.85 -4.43 -4.50
N VAL A 24 -3.61 -5.71 -4.20
CA VAL A 24 -2.98 -6.66 -5.14
C VAL A 24 -3.85 -6.90 -6.36
N VAL A 25 -5.17 -7.08 -6.19
CA VAL A 25 -6.11 -7.20 -7.31
C VAL A 25 -6.09 -5.95 -8.18
N LEU A 26 -6.11 -4.76 -7.57
CA LEU A 26 -6.02 -3.49 -8.30
C LEU A 26 -4.69 -3.35 -9.04
N LYS A 27 -3.57 -3.67 -8.39
CA LYS A 27 -2.24 -3.65 -9.01
C LYS A 27 -2.17 -4.62 -10.20
N GLY A 28 -2.76 -5.81 -10.11
CA GLY A 28 -2.84 -6.76 -11.21
C GLY A 28 -3.68 -6.25 -12.39
N LYS A 29 -4.77 -5.51 -12.12
CA LYS A 29 -5.62 -4.93 -13.16
C LYS A 29 -5.01 -3.69 -13.83
N LEU A 30 -4.33 -2.85 -13.06
CA LEU A 30 -3.73 -1.59 -13.52
C LEU A 30 -2.34 -1.79 -14.11
N GLY A 31 -1.63 -2.86 -13.74
CA GLY A 31 -0.28 -3.11 -14.22
C GLY A 31 0.69 -1.98 -13.83
N GLU A 32 1.40 -1.45 -14.82
CA GLU A 32 2.39 -0.38 -14.64
C GLU A 32 1.77 0.94 -14.15
N ASP A 33 0.53 1.22 -14.53
CA ASP A 33 -0.21 2.44 -14.14
C ASP A 33 -0.41 2.54 -12.63
N PHE A 34 -0.35 1.41 -11.91
CA PHE A 34 -0.52 1.40 -10.46
C PHE A 34 0.47 2.33 -9.76
N ASN A 35 1.76 2.25 -10.14
CA ASN A 35 2.81 3.05 -9.53
C ASN A 35 2.67 4.53 -9.92
N GLU A 36 2.26 4.83 -11.15
CA GLU A 36 2.00 6.20 -11.57
C GLU A 36 0.85 6.83 -10.79
N ILE A 37 -0.25 6.09 -10.59
CA ILE A 37 -1.40 6.57 -9.83
C ILE A 37 -1.02 6.80 -8.37
N LEU A 38 -0.20 5.91 -7.79
CA LEU A 38 0.30 6.08 -6.43
C LEU A 38 1.20 7.32 -6.32
N ASP A 39 2.08 7.56 -7.28
CA ASP A 39 3.00 8.70 -7.31
C ASP A 39 2.28 10.04 -7.49
N ARG A 40 1.21 10.08 -8.29
CA ARG A 40 0.32 11.25 -8.38
C ARG A 40 -0.33 11.62 -7.04
N LYS A 41 -0.40 10.68 -6.10
CA LYS A 41 -0.91 10.87 -4.73
C LYS A 41 0.18 11.05 -3.68
N ARG A 42 1.45 11.04 -4.07
CA ARG A 42 2.59 11.14 -3.16
C ARG A 42 2.54 12.39 -2.29
N SER A 43 2.21 13.56 -2.86
CA SER A 43 2.11 14.82 -2.10
C SER A 43 1.01 14.82 -1.03
N GLU A 44 -0.03 14.02 -1.21
CA GLU A 44 -1.12 13.84 -0.24
C GLU A 44 -0.76 12.82 0.85
N ILE A 45 0.05 11.82 0.52
CA ILE A 45 0.40 10.70 1.40
C ILE A 45 1.59 11.03 2.30
N LEU A 46 2.63 11.67 1.75
CA LEU A 46 3.87 11.97 2.49
C LEU A 46 3.65 12.73 3.80
N PRO A 47 2.78 13.75 3.89
CA PRO A 47 2.56 14.46 5.15
C PRO A 47 1.99 13.59 6.27
N VAL A 48 1.39 12.45 5.94
CA VAL A 48 0.74 11.54 6.91
C VAL A 48 1.71 10.48 7.42
N ILE A 49 2.55 9.92 6.54
CA ILE A 49 3.35 8.72 6.86
C ILE A 49 4.86 8.90 6.60
N GLY A 50 5.29 10.08 6.16
CA GLY A 50 6.67 10.35 5.79
C GLY A 50 7.09 9.66 4.49
N VAL A 51 8.35 9.88 4.11
CA VAL A 51 8.96 9.26 2.93
C VAL A 51 9.12 7.75 3.13
N ASP A 52 9.65 7.34 4.29
CA ASP A 52 9.86 5.93 4.61
C ASP A 52 8.55 5.13 4.61
N GLY A 53 7.47 5.70 5.16
CA GLY A 53 6.16 5.06 5.15
C GLY A 53 5.57 4.93 3.75
N TYR A 54 5.83 5.90 2.86
CA TYR A 54 5.40 5.84 1.47
C TYR A 54 6.16 4.75 0.70
N ASP A 55 7.47 4.66 0.88
CA ASP A 55 8.30 3.63 0.24
C ASP A 55 7.90 2.23 0.74
N TYR A 56 7.56 2.11 2.04
CA TYR A 56 7.10 0.87 2.64
C TYR A 56 5.78 0.33 2.07
N ILE A 57 4.94 1.15 1.43
CA ILE A 57 3.69 0.67 0.80
C ILE A 57 3.96 -0.47 -0.19
N SER A 58 5.00 -0.33 -1.01
CA SER A 58 5.36 -1.33 -2.01
C SER A 58 5.86 -2.61 -1.35
N GLU A 59 6.69 -2.49 -0.32
CA GLU A 59 7.19 -3.61 0.46
C GLU A 59 6.05 -4.37 1.16
N LEU A 60 5.06 -3.65 1.68
CA LEU A 60 3.93 -4.23 2.39
C LEU A 60 3.05 -5.08 1.46
N LEU A 61 2.90 -4.68 0.19
CA LEU A 61 2.22 -5.50 -0.82
C LEU A 61 3.01 -6.77 -1.14
N VAL A 62 4.34 -6.68 -1.24
CA VAL A 62 5.21 -7.85 -1.46
C VAL A 62 5.13 -8.80 -0.27
N LYS A 63 5.22 -8.27 0.96
CA LYS A 63 5.07 -9.02 2.22
C LYS A 63 3.73 -9.75 2.28
N TYR A 64 2.63 -9.10 1.87
CA TYR A 64 1.34 -9.75 1.79
C TYR A 64 1.35 -10.91 0.79
N GLN A 65 1.84 -10.70 -0.43
CA GLN A 65 1.88 -11.73 -1.48
C GLN A 65 2.74 -12.94 -1.10
N GLN A 66 3.86 -12.72 -0.39
CA GLN A 66 4.73 -13.79 0.12
C GLN A 66 4.12 -14.55 1.31
N SER A 67 3.07 -14.01 1.92
CA SER A 67 2.39 -14.61 3.07
C SER A 67 1.12 -15.39 2.71
N LEU A 68 0.77 -15.43 1.42
CA LEU A 68 -0.25 -16.30 0.85
C LEU A 68 0.27 -17.73 0.75
#